data_AF-A0A1Q7EM18-F1
#
_entry.id   AF-A0A1Q7EM18-F1
#
_cell.length_a   1.000
_cell.length_b   1.000
_cell.length_c   1.000
_cell.angle_alpha   90.00
_cell.angle_beta   90.00
_cell.angle_gamma   90.00
#
_symmetry.space_group_name_H-M   'P 1'
#
loop_
_entity.id
_entity.type
_entity.pdbx_description
1 polymer ?
#
loop_
_entity_poly.entity_id
_entity_poly.type
_entity_poly.pdbx_seq_one_letter_code
_entity_poly.pdbx_strand_id
1 'polypeptide(L)'
;MDEDDEILPDFEAEVDGRRVWVTAVLERTAVIEPAPGEPKVLVNRRRLLVDPAHVRVRHLASKEAARRGREAARQLRLQEHNPAA
;
A
#
# COMPACT_ATOMS: atom_id res chain seq x y z
N MET A 1 -6.34 -13.12 -2.55
CA MET A 1 -6.15 -11.68 -2.34
C MET A 1 -7.46 -11.07 -2.73
N ASP A 2 -8.18 -10.60 -1.73
CA ASP A 2 -9.38 -9.82 -1.97
C ASP A 2 -8.95 -8.49 -2.60
N GLU A 3 -9.83 -7.84 -3.38
CA GLU A 3 -9.51 -6.54 -4.03
C GLU A 3 -9.08 -5.46 -3.02
N ASP A 4 -9.36 -5.71 -1.74
CA ASP A 4 -9.05 -4.90 -0.58
C ASP A 4 -7.71 -5.26 0.10
N ASP A 5 -6.87 -6.16 -0.41
CA ASP A 5 -5.58 -6.46 0.21
C ASP A 5 -4.43 -5.60 -0.35
N GLU A 6 -3.75 -4.86 0.51
CA GLU A 6 -2.57 -4.04 0.16
C GLU A 6 -1.30 -4.70 0.73
N ILE A 7 -0.33 -5.00 -0.14
CA ILE A 7 1.02 -5.41 0.29
C ILE A 7 1.76 -4.16 0.79
N LEU A 8 2.26 -4.21 2.02
CA LEU A 8 3.07 -3.14 2.59
C LEU A 8 4.49 -3.16 2.00
N PRO A 9 5.10 -1.99 1.76
CA PRO A 9 6.48 -1.91 1.27
C PRO A 9 7.50 -2.30 2.36
N ASP A 10 8.78 -2.16 2.02
CA ASP A 10 9.94 -2.37 2.89
C ASP A 10 10.22 -3.84 3.22
N PHE A 11 10.34 -4.64 2.17
CA PHE A 11 10.75 -6.04 2.27
C PHE A 11 11.70 -6.41 1.12
N GLU A 12 12.41 -7.52 1.32
CA GLU A 12 13.38 -8.03 0.36
C GLU A 12 12.73 -8.93 -0.70
N ALA A 13 13.24 -8.84 -1.92
CA ALA A 13 12.88 -9.71 -3.03
C ALA A 13 14.10 -10.07 -3.88
N GLU A 14 13.91 -11.03 -4.78
CA GLU A 14 14.86 -11.36 -5.84
C GLU A 14 14.27 -11.03 -7.22
N VAL A 15 15.09 -10.41 -8.08
CA VAL A 15 14.80 -10.20 -9.50
C VAL A 15 16.02 -10.63 -10.31
N ASP A 16 15.83 -11.54 -11.27
CA ASP A 16 16.90 -12.05 -12.14
C ASP A 16 18.16 -12.54 -11.38
N GLY A 17 17.98 -13.21 -10.24
CA GLY A 17 19.08 -13.69 -9.40
C GLY A 17 19.74 -12.65 -8.51
N ARG A 18 19.19 -11.43 -8.42
CA ARG A 18 19.72 -10.34 -7.59
C ARG A 18 18.77 -9.96 -6.48
N ARG A 19 19.29 -9.83 -5.26
CA ARG A 19 18.55 -9.31 -4.09
C ARG A 19 18.31 -7.81 -4.26
N VAL A 20 17.08 -7.37 -4.01
CA VAL A 20 16.63 -5.99 -4.15
C VAL A 20 15.66 -5.62 -3.02
N TRP A 21 15.47 -4.33 -2.77
CA TRP A 21 14.47 -3.85 -1.81
C TRP A 21 13.19 -3.41 -2.51
N VAL A 22 12.03 -3.90 -2.07
CA VAL A 22 10.74 -3.47 -2.60
C VAL A 22 10.24 -2.28 -1.81
N THR A 23 10.05 -1.14 -2.48
CA THR A 23 9.63 0.11 -1.86
C THR A 23 8.17 0.48 -2.16
N ALA A 24 7.53 -0.18 -3.12
CA ALA A 24 6.10 -0.10 -3.37
C ALA A 24 5.62 -1.30 -4.21
N VAL A 25 4.41 -1.79 -3.95
CA VAL A 25 3.73 -2.79 -4.79
C VAL A 25 2.47 -2.18 -5.38
N LEU A 26 2.33 -2.28 -6.69
CA LEU A 26 1.19 -1.78 -7.47
C LEU A 26 0.43 -2.98 -8.07
N GLU A 27 -0.64 -2.69 -8.81
CA GLU A 27 -1.52 -3.72 -9.37
C GLU A 27 -0.77 -4.72 -10.27
N ARG A 28 0.16 -4.26 -11.11
CA ARG A 28 0.92 -5.10 -12.06
C ARG A 28 2.44 -4.99 -11.93
N THR A 29 2.88 -3.97 -11.22
CA THR A 29 4.28 -3.57 -11.13
C THR A 29 4.68 -3.40 -9.68
N ALA A 30 5.98 -3.30 -9.46
CA ALA A 30 6.56 -2.94 -8.18
C ALA A 30 7.71 -1.97 -8.41
N VAL A 31 7.94 -1.09 -7.43
CA VAL A 31 9.10 -0.22 -7.40
C VAL A 31 10.14 -0.88 -6.52
N ILE A 32 11.34 -1.06 -7.07
CA ILE A 32 12.48 -1.64 -6.37
C ILE A 32 13.62 -0.63 -6.25
N GLU A 33 14.42 -0.79 -5.20
CA GLU A 33 15.73 -0.17 -5.03
C GLU A 33 16.79 -1.28 -5.13
N PRO A 34 17.62 -1.31 -6.20
CA PRO A 34 18.57 -2.41 -6.41
C PRO A 34 19.65 -2.49 -5.33
N ALA A 35 20.12 -1.33 -4.88
CA ALA A 35 21.01 -1.17 -3.74
C ALA A 35 20.78 0.20 -3.09
N PRO A 36 21.15 0.41 -1.82
CA PRO A 36 20.95 1.68 -1.13
C PRO A 36 21.53 2.87 -1.91
N GLY A 37 20.69 3.84 -2.22
CA GLY A 37 21.08 5.05 -2.96
C GLY A 37 21.15 4.88 -4.48
N GLU A 38 20.92 3.66 -5.01
CA GLU A 38 20.73 3.47 -6.44
C GLU A 38 19.34 3.96 -6.89
N PRO A 39 19.19 4.37 -8.16
CA PRO A 39 17.91 4.78 -8.69
C PRO A 39 16.85 3.69 -8.58
N LYS A 40 15.64 4.09 -8.17
CA LYS A 40 14.49 3.18 -8.10
C LYS A 40 14.04 2.76 -9.50
N VAL A 41 13.70 1.49 -9.65
CA VAL A 41 13.32 0.88 -10.93
C VAL A 41 11.93 0.28 -10.83
N LEU A 42 11.12 0.47 -11.87
CA LEU A 42 9.81 -0.17 -12.00
C LEU A 42 9.97 -1.54 -12.67
N VAL A 43 9.50 -2.60 -12.03
CA VAL A 43 9.55 -3.96 -12.56
C VAL A 43 8.15 -4.57 -12.61
N ASN A 44 7.95 -5.55 -13.49
CA ASN A 44 6.73 -6.36 -13.47
C ASN A 44 6.73 -7.21 -12.19
N ARG A 45 5.65 -7.13 -11.40
CA ARG A 45 5.60 -7.81 -10.10
C ARG A 45 5.71 -9.34 -10.20
N ARG A 46 5.34 -9.92 -11.34
CA ARG A 46 5.46 -11.38 -11.59
C ARG A 46 6.91 -11.85 -11.68
N ARG A 47 7.88 -10.94 -11.80
CA ARG A 47 9.31 -11.24 -11.83
C ARG A 47 9.95 -11.23 -10.44
N LEU A 48 9.22 -10.77 -9.41
CA LEU A 48 9.71 -10.77 -8.04
C LEU A 48 9.51 -12.14 -7.42
N LEU A 49 10.59 -12.72 -6.92
CA LEU A 49 10.54 -13.86 -6.01
C LEU A 49 10.70 -13.32 -4.58
N VAL A 50 9.85 -13.75 -3.67
CA VAL A 50 9.80 -13.24 -2.29
C VAL A 50 9.69 -14.40 -1.32
N ASP A 51 10.26 -14.25 -0.14
CA ASP A 51 9.90 -15.10 0.99
C ASP A 51 8.56 -14.59 1.56
N PRO A 52 7.49 -15.41 1.55
CA PRO A 52 6.20 -15.01 2.12
C PRO A 52 6.28 -14.57 3.59
N ALA A 53 7.25 -15.08 4.36
CA ALA A 53 7.44 -14.70 5.75
C ALA A 53 7.86 -13.23 5.93
N HIS A 54 8.43 -12.61 4.90
CA HIS A 54 8.85 -11.21 4.91
C HIS A 54 7.79 -10.26 4.34
N VAL A 55 6.70 -10.78 3.76
CA VAL A 55 5.66 -9.96 3.13
C VAL A 55 4.54 -9.67 4.12
N ARG A 56 4.31 -8.39 4.37
CA ARG A 56 3.20 -7.94 5.23
C ARG A 56 2.03 -7.49 4.35
N VAL A 57 0.83 -7.97 4.69
CA VAL A 57 -0.41 -7.60 4.00
C VAL A 57 -1.33 -6.88 4.98
N ARG A 58 -1.93 -5.78 4.53
CA ARG A 58 -2.95 -5.05 5.26
C ARG A 58 -4.25 -5.05 4.48
N HIS A 59 -5.34 -5.41 5.17
CA HIS A 59 -6.68 -5.36 4.60
C HIS A 59 -7.28 -3.94 4.62
N LEU A 60 -7.81 -3.50 3.48
CA LEU A 60 -8.32 -2.15 3.17
C LEU A 60 -9.70 -1.87 3.76
N ALA A 61 -10.43 -2.85 4.29
CA ALA A 61 -11.67 -2.59 5.04
C ALA A 61 -11.47 -1.55 6.16
N SER A 62 -10.25 -1.44 6.71
CA SER A 62 -9.85 -0.41 7.66
C SER A 62 -9.83 1.01 7.04
N LYS A 63 -9.48 1.18 5.76
CA LYS A 63 -9.54 2.49 5.06
C LYS A 63 -10.98 2.87 4.72
N GLU A 64 -11.80 1.92 4.32
CA GLU A 64 -13.20 2.13 3.98
C GLU A 64 -14.03 2.52 5.22
N ALA A 65 -13.84 1.80 6.33
CA ALA A 65 -14.43 2.17 7.62
C ALA A 65 -13.92 3.52 8.15
N ALA A 66 -12.61 3.79 8.03
CA ALA A 66 -12.04 5.09 8.41
C ALA A 66 -12.50 6.25 7.50
N ARG A 67 -12.74 5.99 6.20
CA ARG A 67 -13.35 6.96 5.28
C ARG A 67 -14.77 7.29 5.72
N ARG A 68 -15.61 6.27 5.93
CA ARG A 68 -16.99 6.45 6.42
C ARG A 68 -17.03 7.21 7.75
N GLY A 69 -16.13 6.89 8.69
CA GLY A 69 -16.02 7.61 9.96
C GLY A 69 -15.68 9.10 9.80
N ARG A 70 -14.76 9.44 8.88
CA ARG A 70 -14.41 10.85 8.57
C ARG A 70 -15.55 11.59 7.91
N GLU A 71 -16.25 10.96 6.97
CA GLU A 71 -17.41 11.54 6.30
C GLU A 71 -18.57 11.78 7.28
N ALA A 72 -18.88 10.82 8.14
CA ALA A 72 -19.88 10.98 9.21
C ALA A 72 -19.52 12.13 10.16
N ALA A 73 -18.27 12.21 10.60
CA ALA A 73 -17.80 13.31 11.44
C ALA A 73 -17.83 14.68 10.72
N ARG A 74 -17.66 14.71 9.39
CA ARG A 74 -17.79 15.93 8.59
C ARG A 74 -19.25 16.38 8.51
N GLN A 75 -20.18 15.46 8.31
CA GLN A 75 -21.61 15.72 8.28
C GLN A 75 -22.13 16.23 9.62
N LEU A 76 -21.72 15.61 10.75
CA LEU A 76 -22.03 16.08 12.10
C LEU A 76 -21.57 17.52 12.33
N ARG A 77 -20.32 17.85 11.99
CA ARG A 77 -19.81 19.23 12.12
C ARG A 77 -20.57 20.23 11.26
N LEU A 78 -20.99 19.83 10.06
CA LEU A 78 -21.80 20.68 9.18
C LEU A 78 -23.21 20.92 9.74
N GLN A 79 -23.79 19.94 10.44
CA GLN A 79 -25.07 20.09 11.14
C GLN A 79 -24.93 21.00 12.37
N GLU A 80 -23.86 20.84 13.16
CA GLU A 80 -23.57 21.68 14.33
C GLU A 80 -23.23 23.14 13.97
N HIS A 81 -22.70 23.40 12.77
CA HIS A 81 -22.38 24.74 12.28
C HIS A 81 -23.50 25.40 11.45
N ASN A 82 -24.73 24.88 11.49
CA ASN A 82 -25.88 25.57 10.90
C ASN A 82 -26.59 26.41 11.98
N PRO A 83 -26.37 27.75 12.08
CA PRO A 83 -26.92 28.59 13.15
C PRO A 83 -28.40 28.97 12.92
N ALA A 84 -29.15 28.17 12.16
CA ALA A 84 -30.57 28.40 11.88
C ALA A 84 -31.40 27.19 12.34
N ALA A 85 -31.60 27.09 13.64
CA ALA A 85 -32.70 26.37 14.29
C ALA A 85 -33.27 27.26 15.40
#